data_AF-A0A2R7L6B5-F1
#
_entry.id   AF-A0A2R7L6B5-F1
#
_cell.length_a   1.000
_cell.length_b   1.000
_cell.length_c   1.000
_cell.angle_alpha   90.00
_cell.angle_beta   90.00
_cell.angle_gamma   90.00
#
_symmetry.space_group_name_H-M   'P 1'
#
loop_
_entity.id
_entity.type
_entity.pdbx_description
1 polymer ?
#
loop_
_entity_poly.entity_id
_entity_poly.type
_entity_poly.pdbx_seq_one_letter_code
_entity_poly.pdbx_strand_id
1 'polypeptide(L)'
;MRNRSILFFFIGFLLVLASCGTSKSMHHQPKISNYNATKPIVTKLSDSIFVSGKNSLLKNKQGIWELYVEGDPLEIGLNSGALSDSLLKNQ
;
A
#
# COMPACT_ATOMS: atom_id res chain seq x y z
N MET A 1 12.86 -5.46 -50.63
CA MET A 1 13.78 -5.50 -49.47
C MET A 1 13.39 -4.54 -48.34
N ARG A 2 12.92 -3.31 -48.64
CA ARG A 2 12.49 -2.30 -47.65
C ARG A 2 11.43 -2.77 -46.62
N ASN A 3 10.38 -3.48 -47.06
CA ASN A 3 9.30 -3.93 -46.16
C ASN A 3 9.73 -5.05 -45.19
N ARG A 4 10.73 -5.88 -45.56
CA ARG A 4 11.27 -6.93 -44.68
C ARG A 4 12.06 -6.32 -43.53
N SER A 5 12.86 -5.28 -43.79
CA SER A 5 13.61 -4.57 -42.75
C SER A 5 12.69 -3.87 -41.74
N ILE A 6 11.58 -3.28 -42.20
CA ILE A 6 10.57 -2.66 -41.33
C ILE A 6 9.93 -3.71 -40.41
N LEU A 7 9.58 -4.89 -40.95
CA LEU A 7 9.02 -5.99 -40.16
C LEU A 7 9.97 -6.44 -39.04
N PHE A 8 11.27 -6.60 -39.34
CA PHE A 8 12.27 -6.97 -38.33
C PHE A 8 12.43 -5.90 -37.24
N PHE A 9 12.35 -4.62 -37.60
CA PHE A 9 12.38 -3.54 -36.63
C PHE A 9 11.18 -3.57 -35.68
N PHE A 10 9.96 -3.78 -36.21
CA PHE A 10 8.76 -3.91 -35.38
C PHE A 10 8.79 -5.13 -34.46
N ILE A 11 9.31 -6.26 -34.95
CA ILE A 11 9.49 -7.48 -34.14
C ILE A 11 10.51 -7.24 -33.03
N GLY A 12 11.64 -6.61 -33.33
CA GLY A 12 12.64 -6.25 -32.32
C GLY A 12 12.08 -5.30 -31.26
N PHE A 13 11.31 -4.30 -31.67
CA PHE A 13 10.64 -3.37 -30.75
C PHE A 13 9.62 -4.07 -29.85
N LEU A 14 8.80 -4.97 -30.39
CA LEU A 14 7.87 -5.80 -29.61
C LEU A 14 8.59 -6.69 -28.58
N LEU A 15 9.74 -7.26 -28.92
CA LEU A 15 10.54 -8.07 -28.01
C LEU A 15 11.15 -7.25 -26.86
N VAL A 16 11.54 -6.00 -27.10
CA VAL A 16 12.00 -5.08 -26.05
C VAL A 16 10.86 -4.77 -25.07
N LEU A 17 9.65 -4.52 -25.57
CA LEU A 17 8.47 -4.29 -24.72
C LEU A 17 8.01 -5.54 -23.96
N ALA A 18 8.27 -6.73 -24.49
CA ALA A 18 7.96 -8.00 -23.84
C ALA A 18 9.00 -8.44 -22.78
N SER A 19 10.10 -7.70 -22.61
CA SER A 19 11.13 -8.03 -21.62
C SER A 19 10.59 -7.81 -20.20
N CYS A 20 10.25 -8.91 -19.52
CA CYS A 20 9.67 -8.91 -18.18
C CYS A 20 10.74 -8.72 -17.07
N GLY A 21 11.66 -7.75 -17.24
CA GLY A 21 12.79 -7.53 -16.34
C GLY A 21 12.39 -7.14 -14.91
N THR A 22 11.21 -6.54 -14.73
CA THR A 22 10.66 -6.16 -13.42
C THR A 22 10.03 -7.32 -12.65
N SER A 23 9.82 -8.48 -13.29
CA SER A 23 9.15 -9.63 -12.68
C SER A 23 9.82 -10.08 -11.39
N LYS A 24 11.16 -10.20 -11.36
CA LYS A 24 11.88 -10.60 -10.14
C LYS A 24 11.68 -9.62 -8.98
N SER A 25 11.60 -8.32 -9.27
CA SER A 25 11.34 -7.28 -8.28
C SER A 25 9.91 -7.39 -7.72
N MET A 26 8.91 -7.61 -8.59
CA MET A 26 7.51 -7.75 -8.16
C MET A 26 7.27 -8.98 -7.27
N HIS A 27 8.03 -10.06 -7.47
CA HIS A 27 7.94 -11.28 -6.66
C HIS A 27 8.82 -11.23 -5.40
N HIS A 28 9.69 -10.23 -5.26
CA HIS A 28 10.55 -10.05 -4.09
C HIS A 28 9.77 -9.40 -2.95
N GLN A 29 8.82 -10.16 -2.39
CA GLN A 29 7.96 -9.72 -1.30
C GLN A 29 8.51 -10.20 0.05
N PRO A 30 8.30 -9.44 1.13
CA PRO A 30 8.67 -9.87 2.47
C PRO A 30 7.88 -11.11 2.88
N LYS A 31 8.53 -12.04 3.58
CA LYS A 31 7.84 -13.19 4.17
C LYS A 31 7.05 -12.72 5.39
N ILE A 32 5.73 -12.78 5.31
CA ILE A 32 4.83 -12.34 6.39
C ILE A 32 4.20 -13.48 7.20
N SER A 33 4.62 -14.74 6.96
CA SER A 33 4.02 -15.93 7.58
C SER A 33 4.08 -15.95 9.11
N ASN A 34 5.02 -15.20 9.70
CA ASN A 34 5.23 -15.16 11.15
C ASN A 34 4.49 -14.00 11.83
N TYR A 35 3.85 -13.12 11.06
CA TYR A 35 3.12 -11.97 11.58
C TYR A 35 1.62 -12.22 11.60
N ASN A 36 0.93 -11.49 12.48
CA ASN A 36 -0.52 -11.53 12.52
C ASN A 36 -1.11 -10.60 11.44
N ALA A 37 -1.66 -11.20 10.38
CA ALA A 37 -2.28 -10.46 9.29
C ALA A 37 -3.78 -10.18 9.52
N THR A 38 -4.29 -10.31 10.75
CA THR A 38 -5.70 -10.06 11.05
C THR A 38 -6.05 -8.61 10.79
N LYS A 39 -7.13 -8.38 10.06
CA LYS A 39 -7.61 -7.03 9.75
C LYS A 39 -7.99 -6.29 11.04
N PRO A 40 -7.45 -5.09 11.30
CA PRO A 40 -7.82 -4.30 12.46
C PRO A 40 -9.29 -3.87 12.42
N ILE A 41 -9.92 -3.81 13.60
CA ILE A 41 -11.30 -3.37 13.77
C ILE A 41 -11.27 -1.96 14.36
N VAL A 42 -11.73 -0.99 13.57
CA VAL A 42 -11.75 0.42 13.97
C VAL A 42 -13.11 0.77 14.55
N THR A 43 -13.10 1.29 15.76
CA THR A 43 -14.27 1.90 16.41
C THR A 43 -14.18 3.41 16.23
N LYS A 44 -15.20 3.99 15.58
CA LYS A 44 -15.35 5.44 15.44
C LYS A 44 -16.07 6.00 16.66
N LEU A 45 -15.36 6.75 17.50
CA LEU A 45 -15.95 7.42 18.66
C LEU A 45 -16.56 8.77 18.29
N SER A 46 -15.95 9.47 17.32
CA SER A 46 -16.48 10.71 16.75
C SER A 46 -15.91 10.93 15.35
N ASP A 47 -16.31 12.01 14.68
CA ASP A 47 -15.73 12.41 13.38
C ASP A 47 -14.23 12.77 13.46
N SER A 48 -13.70 12.95 14.67
CA SER A 48 -12.31 13.32 14.93
C SER A 48 -11.56 12.33 15.81
N ILE A 49 -12.16 11.19 16.17
CA ILE A 49 -11.55 10.20 17.07
C ILE A 49 -11.89 8.78 16.60
N PHE A 50 -10.85 8.03 16.25
CA PHE A 50 -10.89 6.65 15.79
C PHE A 50 -9.93 5.80 16.63
N VAL A 51 -10.35 4.60 17.03
CA VAL A 51 -9.57 3.73 17.91
C VAL A 51 -9.59 2.29 17.40
N SER A 52 -8.46 1.58 17.51
CA SER A 52 -8.30 0.17 17.18
C SER A 52 -7.44 -0.49 18.28
N GLY A 53 -8.10 -1.09 19.28
CA GLY A 53 -7.42 -1.63 20.46
C GLY A 53 -6.68 -0.52 21.23
N LYS A 54 -5.34 -0.60 21.27
CA LYS A 54 -4.46 0.41 21.89
C LYS A 54 -4.04 1.53 20.94
N ASN A 55 -4.38 1.42 19.66
CA ASN A 55 -3.99 2.36 18.61
C ASN A 55 -5.10 3.40 18.40
N SER A 56 -4.74 4.61 18.00
CA SER A 56 -5.71 5.70 17.82
C SER A 56 -5.31 6.70 16.76
N LEU A 57 -6.31 7.26 16.09
CA LEU A 57 -6.18 8.46 15.26
C LEU A 57 -7.14 9.52 15.80
N LEU A 58 -6.60 10.68 16.19
CA LEU A 58 -7.39 11.77 16.75
C LEU A 58 -7.01 13.13 16.17
N LYS A 59 -7.95 14.07 16.14
CA LYS A 59 -7.68 15.46 15.78
C LYS A 59 -7.53 16.30 17.04
N ASN A 60 -6.37 16.93 17.20
CA ASN A 60 -6.12 17.80 18.35
C ASN A 60 -6.84 19.15 18.23
N LYS A 61 -6.74 19.97 19.28
CA LYS A 61 -7.40 21.30 19.34
C LYS A 61 -6.87 22.28 18.28
N GLN A 62 -5.64 22.08 17.81
CA GLN A 62 -5.00 22.86 16.75
C GLN A 62 -5.42 22.40 15.35
N GLY A 63 -6.26 21.37 15.24
CA GLY A 63 -6.75 20.84 13.98
C GLY A 63 -5.79 19.87 13.28
N ILE A 64 -4.75 19.41 13.97
CA ILE A 64 -3.75 18.47 13.44
C ILE A 64 -4.20 17.05 13.78
N TRP A 65 -4.03 16.13 12.82
CA TRP A 65 -4.28 14.71 13.03
C TRP A 65 -3.05 14.04 13.65
N GLU A 66 -3.28 13.32 14.74
CA GLU A 66 -2.27 12.61 15.51
C GLU A 66 -2.58 11.11 15.45
N LEU A 67 -1.64 10.34 14.88
CA LEU A 67 -1.70 8.89 14.78
C LEU A 67 -0.76 8.26 15.81
N TYR A 68 -1.32 7.39 16.65
CA TYR A 68 -0.56 6.53 17.55
C TYR A 68 -0.81 5.07 17.19
N VAL A 69 0.27 4.35 16.91
CA VAL A 69 0.26 2.92 16.56
C VAL A 69 1.44 2.21 17.22
N GLU A 70 1.22 0.99 17.67
CA GLU A 70 2.23 0.10 18.24
C GLU A 70 2.03 -1.34 17.75
N GLY A 71 3.07 -2.18 17.93
CA GLY A 71 3.05 -3.59 17.57
C GLY A 71 4.21 -4.00 16.68
N ASP A 72 4.07 -5.14 16.01
CA ASP A 72 5.03 -5.60 15.01
C ASP A 72 4.95 -4.76 13.70
N PRO A 73 5.93 -4.88 12.78
CA PRO A 73 5.93 -4.08 11.56
C PRO A 73 4.68 -4.23 10.69
N LEU A 74 4.06 -5.42 10.65
CA LEU A 74 2.83 -5.65 9.90
C LEU A 74 1.64 -5.03 10.63
N GLU A 75 1.53 -5.21 11.94
CA GLU A 75 0.48 -4.62 12.78
C GLU A 75 0.48 -3.10 12.70
N ILE A 76 1.66 -2.46 12.78
CA ILE A 76 1.82 -1.00 12.63
C ILE A 76 1.26 -0.54 11.28
N GLY A 77 1.61 -1.24 10.19
CA GLY A 77 1.12 -0.90 8.84
C GLY A 77 -0.39 -1.09 8.70
N LEU A 78 -0.92 -2.23 9.17
CA LEU A 78 -2.34 -2.55 9.13
C LEU A 78 -3.17 -1.54 9.94
N ASN A 79 -2.75 -1.25 11.17
CA ASN A 79 -3.45 -0.29 12.04
C ASN A 79 -3.38 1.12 11.47
N SER A 80 -2.23 1.55 10.93
CA SER A 80 -2.08 2.86 10.30
C SER A 80 -3.04 3.03 9.12
N GLY A 81 -3.09 2.04 8.23
CA GLY A 81 -4.01 2.08 7.08
C GLY A 81 -5.47 2.04 7.52
N ALA A 82 -5.83 1.16 8.46
CA ALA A 82 -7.21 1.04 8.94
C ALA A 82 -7.71 2.32 9.63
N LEU A 83 -6.90 2.91 10.51
CA LEU A 83 -7.27 4.12 11.25
C LEU A 83 -7.38 5.36 10.35
N SER A 84 -6.53 5.47 9.32
CA SER A 84 -6.51 6.61 8.39
C SER A 84 -7.43 6.47 7.17
N ASP A 85 -8.09 5.32 6.99
CA ASP A 85 -8.90 4.98 5.81
C ASP A 85 -9.96 6.05 5.48
N SER A 86 -10.71 6.49 6.49
CA SER A 86 -11.75 7.53 6.28
C SER A 86 -11.16 8.89 5.94
N LEU A 87 -9.93 9.18 6.33
CA LEU A 87 -9.28 10.45 6.05
C LEU A 87 -8.74 10.48 4.63
N LEU A 88 -8.04 9.43 4.22
CA LEU A 88 -7.42 9.33 2.90
C LEU A 88 -8.44 9.18 1.77
N LYS A 89 -9.58 8.53 2.03
CA LYS A 89 -10.66 8.38 1.03
C LYS A 89 -11.43 9.66 0.74
N ASN A 90 -11.35 10.66 1.61
CA ASN A 90 -12.10 11.92 1.51
C ASN A 90 -11.20 13.11 1.11
N GLN A 91 -10.02 12.85 0.56
CA GLN A 91 -9.09 13.86 0.05
C GLN A 91 -9.44 14.35 -1.35
#